data_AF-A0A961QR94-F1
#
_entry.id   AF-A0A961QR94-F1
#
_cell.length_a   1.000
_cell.length_b   1.000
_cell.length_c   1.000
_cell.angle_alpha   90.00
_cell.angle_beta   90.00
_cell.angle_gamma   90.00
#
_symmetry.space_group_name_H-M   'P 1'
#
loop_
_entity.id
_entity.type
_entity.pdbx_description
1 polymer ?
#
loop_
_entity_poly.entity_id
_entity_poly.type
_entity_poly.pdbx_seq_one_letter_code
_entity_poly.pdbx_strand_id
1 'polypeptide(L)'
;PGPMHFRVERDGSRIDVEAPYAFPALIAGVSPLSPASKAGLRAGDLVLSVNGRPVTAFEDFRQQVMQSLDETLTLEVLRDGSTVTLTVTPTLQDAEDGDGGFEKRPMIGAAGAPLYLPATETPMPWTAVGYGALRMVDVITQSLNGLKHVITGEISADNLQGPLGIAQISGETA
;
A
#
# COMPACT_ATOMS: atom_id res chain seq x y z
N PRO A 1 6.20 -11.81 -8.95
CA PRO A 1 7.66 -11.66 -9.21
C PRO A 1 8.46 -12.79 -8.56
N GLY A 2 9.56 -13.24 -9.18
CA GLY A 2 10.40 -14.33 -8.66
C GLY A 2 11.54 -13.88 -7.74
N PRO A 3 12.38 -14.83 -7.26
CA PRO A 3 13.63 -14.54 -6.57
C PRO A 3 14.52 -13.59 -7.38
N MET A 4 15.26 -12.72 -6.69
CA MET A 4 16.17 -11.76 -7.33
C MET A 4 17.57 -12.35 -7.41
N HIS A 5 18.20 -12.23 -8.58
CA HIS A 5 19.60 -12.61 -8.76
C HIS A 5 20.48 -11.37 -8.70
N PHE A 6 21.34 -11.31 -7.69
CA PHE A 6 22.33 -10.26 -7.51
C PHE A 6 23.71 -10.74 -7.89
N ARG A 7 24.46 -9.90 -8.59
CA ARG A 7 25.90 -10.05 -8.71
C ARG A 7 26.58 -9.12 -7.72
N VAL A 8 27.21 -9.70 -6.70
CA VAL A 8 27.90 -8.95 -5.64
C VAL A 8 29.40 -9.01 -5.91
N GLU A 9 30.05 -7.85 -5.98
CA GLU A 9 31.50 -7.74 -6.01
C GLU A 9 32.02 -7.27 -4.64
N ARG A 10 32.85 -8.08 -3.99
CA ARG A 10 33.47 -7.76 -2.70
C ARG A 10 34.91 -8.25 -2.69
N ASP A 11 35.83 -7.37 -2.33
CA ASP A 11 37.27 -7.67 -2.26
C ASP A 11 37.84 -8.26 -3.56
N GLY A 12 37.33 -7.82 -4.71
CA GLY A 12 37.72 -8.30 -6.05
C GLY A 12 37.12 -9.66 -6.46
N SER A 13 36.34 -10.30 -5.58
CA SER A 13 35.59 -11.52 -5.88
C SER A 13 34.16 -11.21 -6.33
N ARG A 14 33.68 -11.89 -7.38
CA ARG A 14 32.31 -11.79 -7.89
C ARG A 14 31.52 -13.03 -7.50
N ILE A 15 30.42 -12.83 -6.79
CA ILE A 15 29.54 -13.90 -6.32
C ILE A 15 28.12 -13.61 -6.83
N ASP A 16 27.50 -14.57 -7.52
CA ASP A 16 26.09 -14.50 -7.84
C ASP A 16 25.29 -15.04 -6.65
N VAL A 17 24.36 -14.25 -6.13
CA VAL A 17 23.55 -14.54 -4.94
C VAL A 17 22.08 -14.46 -5.33
N GLU A 18 21.33 -15.51 -5.02
CA GLU A 18 19.87 -15.49 -5.10
C GLU A 18 19.31 -15.00 -3.77
N ALA A 19 18.43 -14.01 -3.83
CA ALA A 19 17.83 -13.39 -2.66
C ALA A 19 16.31 -13.32 -2.79
N PRO A 20 15.57 -13.33 -1.66
CA PRO A 20 14.14 -13.10 -1.66
C PRO A 20 13.79 -11.76 -2.32
N TYR A 21 12.59 -11.67 -2.90
CA TYR A 21 12.09 -10.44 -3.49
C TYR A 21 12.09 -9.29 -2.46
N ALA A 22 12.49 -8.08 -2.87
CA ALA A 22 12.74 -6.97 -1.94
C ALA A 22 11.47 -6.50 -1.23
N PHE A 23 10.31 -6.79 -1.82
CA PHE A 23 8.98 -6.49 -1.31
C PHE A 23 8.19 -7.79 -1.14
N PRO A 24 8.49 -8.61 -0.11
CA PRO A 24 7.72 -9.80 0.17
C PRO A 24 6.28 -9.42 0.51
N ALA A 25 5.36 -10.37 0.46
CA ALA A 25 3.96 -10.15 0.85
C ALA A 25 3.77 -10.05 2.38
N LEU A 26 4.69 -9.35 3.05
CA LEU A 26 4.65 -9.05 4.47
C LEU A 26 3.80 -7.80 4.68
N ILE A 27 2.79 -7.91 5.53
CA ILE A 27 1.96 -6.80 5.93
C ILE A 27 2.73 -5.96 6.95
N ALA A 28 3.07 -4.72 6.58
CA ALA A 28 3.75 -3.77 7.44
C ALA A 28 2.76 -2.93 8.27
N GLY A 29 1.55 -2.73 7.75
CA GLY A 29 0.52 -1.95 8.42
C GLY A 29 -0.87 -2.26 7.90
N VAL A 30 -1.87 -2.02 8.75
CA VAL A 30 -3.29 -2.17 8.43
C VAL A 30 -4.00 -0.89 8.84
N SER A 31 -4.73 -0.28 7.91
CA SER A 31 -5.49 0.94 8.18
C SER A 31 -6.62 0.66 9.17
N PRO A 32 -6.86 1.53 10.17
CA PRO A 32 -8.03 1.43 11.04
C PRO A 32 -9.33 1.38 10.24
N LEU A 33 -10.36 0.71 10.77
CA LEU A 33 -11.69 0.61 10.15
C LEU A 33 -11.76 -0.01 8.73
N SER A 34 -10.62 -0.45 8.18
CA SER A 34 -10.52 -1.03 6.85
C SER A 34 -11.09 -2.45 6.78
N PRO A 35 -11.40 -2.96 5.57
CA PRO A 35 -11.76 -4.36 5.40
C PRO A 35 -10.73 -5.33 5.95
N ALA A 36 -9.43 -5.05 5.78
CA ALA A 36 -8.35 -5.86 6.34
C ALA A 36 -8.36 -5.87 7.87
N SER A 37 -8.61 -4.72 8.51
CA SER A 37 -8.75 -4.63 9.98
C SER A 37 -9.94 -5.46 10.47
N LYS A 38 -11.10 -5.34 9.81
CA LYS A 38 -12.32 -6.11 10.13
C LYS A 38 -12.13 -7.62 9.92
N ALA A 39 -11.37 -8.00 8.90
CA ALA A 39 -10.98 -9.39 8.64
C ALA A 39 -9.95 -9.93 9.64
N GLY A 40 -9.40 -9.07 10.51
CA GLY A 40 -8.42 -9.46 11.51
C GLY A 40 -7.00 -9.63 10.96
N LEU A 41 -6.69 -9.06 9.79
CA LEU A 41 -5.33 -8.95 9.27
C LEU A 41 -4.51 -8.02 10.17
N ARG A 42 -3.23 -8.33 10.38
CA ARG A 42 -2.34 -7.60 11.30
C ARG A 42 -1.00 -7.31 10.65
N ALA A 43 -0.35 -6.25 11.13
CA ALA A 43 1.06 -6.04 10.84
C ALA A 43 1.88 -7.24 11.34
N GLY A 44 2.83 -7.70 10.53
CA GLY A 44 3.62 -8.90 10.76
C GLY A 44 3.07 -10.17 10.07
N ASP A 45 1.85 -10.15 9.54
CA ASP A 45 1.32 -11.26 8.76
C ASP A 45 2.08 -11.40 7.43
N LEU A 46 2.51 -12.63 7.10
CA LEU A 46 3.05 -12.95 5.79
C LEU A 46 1.98 -13.64 4.96
N VAL A 47 1.51 -13.00 3.88
CA VAL A 47 0.49 -13.58 3.00
C VAL A 47 1.14 -14.67 2.15
N LEU A 48 0.61 -15.90 2.28
CA LEU A 48 1.07 -17.08 1.54
C LEU A 48 0.27 -17.28 0.25
N SER A 49 -1.04 -17.07 0.31
CA SER A 49 -1.94 -17.24 -0.82
C SER A 49 -3.17 -16.34 -0.72
N VAL A 50 -3.78 -16.03 -1.87
CA VAL A 50 -5.14 -15.48 -1.94
C VAL A 50 -5.98 -16.29 -2.91
N ASN A 51 -7.17 -16.71 -2.46
CA ASN A 51 -8.06 -17.64 -3.17
C ASN A 51 -7.33 -18.92 -3.64
N GLY A 52 -6.41 -19.44 -2.82
CA GLY A 52 -5.59 -20.60 -3.12
C GLY A 52 -4.49 -20.37 -4.18
N ARG A 53 -4.35 -19.13 -4.69
CA ARG A 53 -3.25 -18.75 -5.59
C ARG A 53 -2.06 -18.27 -4.76
N PRO A 54 -0.86 -18.87 -4.93
CA PRO A 54 0.30 -18.50 -4.14
C PRO A 54 0.73 -17.06 -4.42
N VAL A 55 1.28 -16.41 -3.40
CA VAL A 55 1.77 -15.04 -3.45
C VAL A 55 3.25 -15.03 -3.07
N THR A 56 4.08 -14.45 -3.93
CA THR A 56 5.54 -14.36 -3.72
C THR A 56 6.02 -12.95 -3.39
N ALA A 57 5.27 -11.94 -3.85
CA ALA A 57 5.58 -10.53 -3.63
C ALA A 57 4.33 -9.76 -3.19
N PHE A 58 4.52 -8.64 -2.48
CA PHE A 58 3.42 -7.75 -2.13
C PHE A 58 2.68 -7.23 -3.37
N GLU A 59 3.40 -7.05 -4.48
CA GLU A 59 2.78 -6.65 -5.75
C GLU A 59 1.83 -7.72 -6.31
N ASP A 60 2.16 -9.01 -6.16
CA ASP A 60 1.26 -10.10 -6.55
C ASP A 60 -0.02 -10.06 -5.72
N PHE A 61 0.12 -9.85 -4.40
CA PHE A 61 -1.00 -9.68 -3.49
C PHE A 61 -1.88 -8.50 -3.88
N ARG A 62 -1.27 -7.33 -4.11
CA ARG A 62 -1.96 -6.11 -4.53
C ARG A 62 -2.75 -6.34 -5.82
N GLN A 63 -2.15 -6.98 -6.81
CA GLN A 63 -2.83 -7.26 -8.09
C GLN A 63 -4.01 -8.21 -7.92
N GLN A 64 -3.90 -9.24 -7.08
CA GLN A 64 -5.02 -10.15 -6.82
C GLN A 64 -6.18 -9.45 -6.12
N VAL A 65 -5.90 -8.53 -5.18
CA VAL A 65 -6.93 -7.67 -4.57
C VAL A 65 -7.55 -6.72 -5.59
N MET A 66 -6.74 -6.18 -6.51
CA MET A 66 -7.24 -5.32 -7.58
C MET A 66 -8.18 -6.04 -8.55
N GLN A 67 -7.91 -7.33 -8.81
CA GLN A 67 -8.70 -8.15 -9.72
C GLN A 67 -10.01 -8.65 -9.12
N SER A 68 -10.13 -8.71 -7.79
CA SER A 68 -11.32 -9.24 -7.13
C SER A 68 -12.47 -8.25 -7.04
N LEU A 69 -12.25 -6.96 -7.35
CA LEU A 69 -13.28 -5.92 -7.27
C LEU A 69 -13.97 -5.92 -5.89
N ASP A 70 -15.24 -6.31 -5.80
CA ASP A 70 -16.03 -6.41 -4.57
C ASP A 70 -16.23 -7.86 -4.09
N GLU A 71 -15.59 -8.84 -4.74
CA GLU A 71 -15.68 -10.24 -4.35
C GLU A 71 -14.89 -10.53 -3.08
N THR A 72 -15.42 -11.45 -2.29
CA THR A 72 -14.77 -11.89 -1.05
C THR A 72 -13.55 -12.75 -1.35
N LEU A 73 -12.42 -12.36 -0.77
CA LEU A 73 -11.13 -13.03 -0.88
C LEU A 73 -10.88 -13.89 0.36
N THR A 74 -10.34 -15.08 0.15
CA THR A 74 -9.78 -15.94 1.19
C THR A 74 -8.28 -15.78 1.20
N LEU A 75 -7.72 -15.26 2.30
CA LEU A 75 -6.28 -15.11 2.49
C LEU A 75 -5.76 -16.24 3.36
N GLU A 76 -4.64 -16.85 2.99
CA GLU A 76 -3.85 -17.65 3.93
C GLU A 76 -2.63 -16.84 4.34
N VAL A 77 -2.49 -16.63 5.65
CA VAL A 77 -1.37 -15.87 6.21
C VAL A 77 -0.61 -16.71 7.21
N LEU A 78 0.71 -16.54 7.25
CA LEU A 78 1.55 -17.05 8.32
C LEU A 78 1.61 -16.01 9.43
N ARG A 79 1.14 -16.39 10.62
CA ARG A 79 1.15 -15.57 11.83
C ARG A 79 1.68 -16.39 12.99
N ASP A 80 2.72 -15.89 13.66
CA ASP A 80 3.32 -16.55 14.83
C ASP A 80 3.68 -18.04 14.58
N GLY A 81 4.14 -18.35 13.35
CA GLY A 81 4.51 -19.70 12.94
C GLY A 81 3.36 -20.64 12.59
N SER A 82 2.10 -20.18 12.67
CA SER A 82 0.92 -20.94 12.28
C SER A 82 0.23 -20.33 11.06
N THR A 83 -0.33 -21.17 10.20
CA THR A 83 -1.16 -20.69 9.07
C THR A 83 -2.55 -20.35 9.58
N VAL A 84 -3.00 -19.13 9.29
CA VAL A 84 -4.33 -18.61 9.63
C VAL A 84 -5.05 -18.27 8.33
N THR A 85 -6.27 -18.75 8.18
CA THR A 85 -7.15 -18.39 7.06
C THR A 85 -8.02 -17.21 7.46
N LEU A 86 -8.00 -16.14 6.67
CA LEU A 86 -8.81 -14.94 6.86
C LEU A 86 -9.70 -14.72 5.64
N THR A 87 -10.84 -14.08 5.85
CA THR A 87 -11.77 -13.74 4.77
C THR A 87 -11.95 -12.23 4.75
N VAL A 88 -11.65 -11.60 3.61
CA VAL A 88 -11.71 -10.15 3.45
C VAL A 88 -12.48 -9.78 2.19
N THR A 89 -13.37 -8.81 2.29
CA THR A 89 -14.12 -8.29 1.14
C THR A 89 -13.61 -6.88 0.85
N PRO A 90 -12.97 -6.61 -0.30
CA PRO A 90 -12.49 -5.28 -0.63
C PRO A 90 -13.64 -4.29 -0.77
N THR A 91 -13.35 -3.01 -0.52
CA THR A 91 -14.27 -1.91 -0.78
C THR A 91 -13.72 -1.01 -1.86
N LEU A 92 -14.58 -0.54 -2.77
CA LEU A 92 -14.19 0.43 -3.78
C LEU A 92 -13.92 1.78 -3.10
N GLN A 93 -12.71 2.29 -3.28
CA GLN A 93 -12.29 3.60 -2.80
C GLN A 93 -11.79 4.44 -3.98
N ASP A 94 -12.03 5.75 -3.92
CA ASP A 94 -11.50 6.68 -4.91
C ASP A 94 -9.99 6.82 -4.68
N ALA A 95 -9.22 6.53 -5.73
CA ALA A 95 -7.77 6.57 -5.70
C ALA A 95 -7.25 7.40 -6.87
N GLU A 96 -6.16 8.15 -6.64
CA GLU A 96 -5.55 8.98 -7.67
C GLU A 96 -4.99 8.11 -8.80
N ASP A 97 -5.30 8.48 -10.04
CA ASP A 97 -4.91 7.73 -11.26
C ASP A 97 -3.49 8.07 -11.75
N GLY A 98 -2.86 9.10 -11.19
CA GLY A 98 -1.50 9.57 -11.51
C GLY A 98 -1.45 10.80 -12.42
N ASP A 99 -2.54 11.12 -13.11
CA ASP A 99 -2.68 12.32 -13.95
C ASP A 99 -3.53 13.41 -13.27
N GLY A 100 -3.76 13.25 -11.97
CA GLY A 100 -4.57 14.13 -11.14
C GLY A 100 -6.06 13.85 -11.19
N GLY A 101 -6.49 12.76 -11.85
CA GLY A 101 -7.84 12.23 -11.82
C GLY A 101 -8.02 11.16 -10.73
N PHE A 102 -9.25 10.68 -10.60
CA PHE A 102 -9.62 9.66 -9.61
C PHE A 102 -10.32 8.49 -10.29
N GLU A 103 -9.95 7.27 -9.89
CA GLU A 103 -10.65 6.07 -10.28
C GLU A 103 -11.00 5.20 -9.07
N LYS A 104 -12.11 4.47 -9.18
CA LYS A 104 -12.52 3.52 -8.14
C LYS A 104 -11.62 2.30 -8.19
N ARG A 105 -10.85 2.09 -7.14
CA ARG A 105 -10.01 0.91 -6.96
C ARG A 105 -10.50 0.10 -5.77
N PRO A 106 -10.59 -1.24 -5.90
CA PRO A 106 -10.86 -2.08 -4.74
C PRO A 106 -9.66 -2.08 -3.80
N MET A 107 -9.93 -1.81 -2.53
CA MET A 107 -8.93 -1.68 -1.49
C MET A 107 -9.36 -2.44 -0.24
N ILE A 108 -8.38 -3.04 0.42
CA ILE A 108 -8.58 -3.68 1.74
C ILE A 108 -7.92 -2.90 2.88
N GLY A 109 -7.08 -1.89 2.57
CA GLY A 109 -6.36 -1.10 3.59
C GLY A 109 -5.18 -1.83 4.24
N ALA A 110 -4.44 -2.64 3.47
CA ALA A 110 -3.20 -3.28 3.89
C ALA A 110 -2.01 -2.64 3.19
N ALA A 111 -0.93 -2.37 3.93
CA ALA A 111 0.30 -1.78 3.44
C ALA A 111 1.47 -2.75 3.59
N GLY A 112 2.30 -2.86 2.56
CA GLY A 112 3.56 -3.61 2.57
C GLY A 112 4.76 -2.71 2.82
N ALA A 113 5.90 -3.30 3.13
CA ALA A 113 7.17 -2.59 3.25
C ALA A 113 8.31 -3.40 2.62
N PRO A 114 9.38 -2.73 2.15
CA PRO A 114 10.57 -3.43 1.71
C PRO A 114 11.26 -4.13 2.89
N LEU A 115 11.93 -5.25 2.61
CA LEU A 115 12.79 -5.95 3.58
C LEU A 115 14.00 -5.12 4.00
N TYR A 116 14.46 -4.23 3.13
CA TYR A 116 15.62 -3.38 3.36
C TYR A 116 15.22 -1.94 3.11
N LEU A 117 15.45 -1.08 4.11
CA LEU A 117 15.30 0.36 3.94
C LEU A 117 16.51 0.86 3.13
N PRO A 118 16.30 1.45 1.93
CA PRO A 118 17.41 2.03 1.19
C PRO A 118 18.08 3.13 2.01
N ALA A 119 19.40 3.26 1.87
CA ALA A 119 20.12 4.36 2.50
C ALA A 119 19.53 5.69 2.04
N THR A 120 19.14 6.54 2.97
CA THR A 120 18.67 7.89 2.67
C THR A 120 19.87 8.80 2.47
N GLU A 121 19.94 9.48 1.33
CA GLU A 121 20.92 10.55 1.13
C GLU A 121 20.29 11.89 1.54
N THR A 122 20.98 12.65 2.39
CA THR A 122 20.60 14.03 2.70
C THR A 122 21.04 14.92 1.54
N PRO A 123 20.10 15.55 0.81
CA PRO A 123 20.46 16.42 -0.30
C PRO A 123 21.26 17.62 0.20
N MET A 124 22.20 18.09 -0.63
CA MET A 124 22.94 19.32 -0.35
C MET A 124 21.98 20.50 -0.18
N PRO A 125 22.31 21.52 0.64
CA PRO A 125 21.38 22.62 0.96
C PRO A 125 20.72 23.27 -0.27
N TRP A 126 21.48 23.48 -1.36
CA TRP A 126 20.94 24.06 -2.60
C TRP A 126 20.01 23.12 -3.35
N THR A 127 20.33 21.83 -3.40
CA THR A 127 19.47 20.80 -3.99
C THR A 127 18.18 20.66 -3.18
N ALA A 128 18.27 20.74 -1.85
CA ALA A 128 17.12 20.70 -0.95
C ALA A 128 16.15 21.87 -1.19
N VAL A 129 16.66 23.09 -1.41
CA VAL A 129 15.82 24.24 -1.79
C VAL A 129 15.13 24.01 -3.13
N GLY A 130 15.85 23.49 -4.13
CA GLY A 130 15.28 23.13 -5.42
C GLY A 130 14.17 22.08 -5.31
N TYR A 131 14.40 21.00 -4.55
CA TYR A 131 13.39 19.99 -4.27
C TYR A 131 12.19 20.55 -3.51
N GLY A 132 12.41 21.45 -2.56
CA GLY A 132 11.34 22.13 -1.84
C GLY A 132 10.45 22.95 -2.76
N ALA A 133 11.04 23.74 -3.67
CA ALA A 133 10.30 24.53 -4.64
C ALA A 133 9.50 23.65 -5.62
N LEU A 134 10.10 22.59 -6.16
CA LEU A 134 9.40 21.62 -7.02
C LEU A 134 8.26 20.93 -6.28
N ARG A 135 8.51 20.47 -5.06
CA ARG A 135 7.48 19.82 -4.23
C ARG A 135 6.33 20.77 -3.90
N MET A 136 6.62 22.05 -3.68
CA MET A 136 5.60 23.07 -3.46
C MET A 136 4.71 23.22 -4.70
N VAL A 137 5.30 23.29 -5.89
CA VAL A 137 4.56 23.35 -7.16
C VAL A 137 3.68 22.11 -7.34
N ASP A 138 4.20 20.92 -7.05
CA ASP A 138 3.43 19.67 -7.13
C ASP A 138 2.22 19.70 -6.18
N VAL A 139 2.43 20.06 -4.91
CA VAL A 139 1.35 20.11 -3.91
C VAL A 139 0.30 21.16 -4.30
N ILE A 140 0.71 22.32 -4.80
CA ILE A 140 -0.22 23.35 -5.29
C ILE A 140 -1.04 22.81 -6.46
N THR A 141 -0.39 22.16 -7.43
CA THR A 141 -1.04 21.62 -8.62
C THR A 141 -2.02 20.51 -8.24
N GLN A 142 -1.63 19.57 -7.38
CA GLN A 142 -2.51 18.52 -6.85
C GLN A 142 -3.69 19.08 -6.07
N SER A 143 -3.47 20.13 -5.27
CA SER A 143 -4.55 20.78 -4.50
C SER A 143 -5.57 21.45 -5.43
N LEU A 144 -5.10 22.17 -6.46
CA LEU A 144 -5.95 22.79 -7.46
C LEU A 144 -6.71 21.76 -8.30
N ASN A 145 -6.04 20.67 -8.70
CA ASN A 145 -6.67 19.56 -9.41
C ASN A 145 -7.73 18.87 -8.53
N GLY A 146 -7.42 18.55 -7.27
CA GLY A 146 -8.39 17.98 -6.34
C GLY A 146 -9.61 18.88 -6.15
N LEU A 147 -9.40 20.18 -5.96
CA LEU A 147 -10.50 21.15 -5.85
C LEU A 147 -11.35 21.21 -7.13
N LYS A 148 -10.71 21.18 -8.31
CA LYS A 148 -11.41 21.08 -9.60
C LYS A 148 -12.31 19.84 -9.62
N HIS A 149 -11.79 18.67 -9.25
CA HIS A 149 -12.54 17.41 -9.25
C HIS A 149 -13.71 17.38 -8.24
N VAL A 150 -13.59 18.07 -7.10
CA VAL A 150 -14.72 18.28 -6.18
C VAL A 150 -15.80 19.16 -6.81
N ILE A 151 -15.41 20.24 -7.48
CA ILE A 151 -16.36 21.18 -8.12
C ILE A 151 -17.02 20.55 -9.36
N THR A 152 -16.29 19.73 -10.13
CA THR A 152 -16.83 19.01 -11.29
C THR A 152 -17.67 17.79 -10.90
N GLY A 153 -17.61 17.35 -9.64
CA GLY A 153 -18.39 16.23 -9.11
C GLY A 153 -17.77 14.85 -9.34
N GLU A 154 -16.48 14.80 -9.70
CA GLU A 154 -15.73 13.56 -9.95
C GLU A 154 -15.28 12.88 -8.64
N ILE A 155 -15.17 13.64 -7.53
CA ILE A 155 -14.95 13.10 -6.17
C ILE A 155 -16.26 13.18 -5.38
N SER A 156 -16.71 12.05 -4.82
CA SER A 156 -17.91 12.06 -3.97
C SER A 156 -17.68 12.91 -2.72
N ALA A 157 -18.67 13.75 -2.39
CA ALA A 157 -18.70 14.51 -1.14
C ALA A 157 -18.65 13.62 0.11
N ASP A 158 -19.01 12.33 -0.02
CA ASP A 158 -18.95 11.35 1.07
C ASP A 158 -17.50 11.01 1.50
N ASN A 159 -16.50 11.27 0.64
CA ASN A 159 -15.08 11.11 0.99
C ASN A 159 -14.54 12.26 1.84
N LEU A 160 -15.23 13.40 1.88
CA LEU A 160 -14.96 14.49 2.82
C LEU A 160 -15.64 14.12 4.14
N GLN A 161 -15.03 13.21 4.90
CA GLN A 161 -15.55 12.80 6.20
C GLN A 161 -15.80 14.03 7.07
N GLY A 162 -17.08 14.39 7.19
CA GLY A 162 -17.53 15.52 8.00
C GLY A 162 -17.37 15.24 9.50
N PRO A 163 -17.96 16.09 10.37
CA PRO A 163 -17.89 15.94 11.83
C PRO A 163 -18.26 14.55 12.36
N LEU A 164 -19.12 13.81 11.64
CA LEU A 164 -19.53 12.45 12.00
C LEU A 164 -18.40 11.42 11.92
N GLY A 165 -17.50 11.53 10.93
CA GLY A 165 -16.38 10.60 10.76
C GLY A 165 -15.35 10.74 11.89
N ILE A 166 -15.09 11.97 12.35
CA ILE A 166 -14.20 12.27 13.48
C ILE A 166 -14.73 11.63 14.77
N ALA A 167 -16.04 11.67 15.00
CA ALA A 167 -16.68 11.07 16.17
C ALA A 167 -16.55 9.54 16.18
N GLN A 168 -16.63 8.88 15.02
CA GLN A 168 -16.57 7.42 14.92
C GLN A 168 -15.17 6.85 15.22
N ILE A 169 -14.11 7.50 14.70
CA ILE A 169 -12.72 7.10 14.99
C ILE A 169 -12.39 7.31 16.48
N SER A 170 -12.89 8.40 17.07
CA SER A 170 -12.67 8.72 18.49
C SER A 170 -13.43 7.77 19.43
N GLY A 171 -14.57 7.22 19.00
CA GLY A 171 -15.37 6.28 19.79
C GLY A 171 -14.84 4.85 19.83
N GLU A 172 -14.14 4.38 18.78
CA GLU A 172 -13.53 3.04 18.74
C GLU A 172 -12.14 2.96 19.37
N THR A 173 -11.53 4.11 19.69
CA THR A 173 -10.23 4.19 20.37
C THR A 173 -10.34 4.40 21.89
N ALA A 174 -11.56 4.42 22.44
CA ALA A 174 -11.86 4.59 23.86
C ALA A 174 -12.10 3.27 24.61
#